data_AF-A0A0X2NLI7-F1
#
_entry.id   AF-A0A0X2NLI7-F1
#
_cell.length_a   1.000
_cell.length_b   1.000
_cell.length_c   1.000
_cell.angle_alpha   90.00
_cell.angle_beta   90.00
_cell.angle_gamma   90.00
#
_symmetry.space_group_name_H-M   'P 1'
#
loop_
_entity.id
_entity.type
_entity.pdbx_description
1 polymer ?
#
loop_
_entity_poly.entity_id
_entity_poly.type
_entity_poly.pdbx_seq_one_letter_code
_entity_poly.pdbx_strand_id
1 'polypeptide(L)'
;MMTTDLGKSVAEPVAQAEQLDYHSLNAMLNLYDSNGNIQFDKDREAANQYFLQHVNQNTVYFHDLEEKVGYLVDNEYYDKAVLDKYDDEFVKDLFKQAYAKKFRFQTFLGAF
;
A
#
# COMPACT_ATOMS: atom_id res chain seq x y z
N MET A 1 31.00 -20.36 -20.07
CA MET A 1 29.60 -19.93 -20.29
C MET A 1 28.72 -20.69 -19.32
N MET A 2 28.24 -20.03 -18.27
CA MET A 2 27.17 -20.52 -17.40
C MET A 2 26.37 -19.27 -17.03
N THR A 3 25.23 -19.10 -17.68
CA THR A 3 24.25 -18.04 -17.46
C THR A 3 23.45 -18.37 -16.21
N THR A 4 23.55 -17.55 -15.17
CA THR A 4 22.56 -17.49 -14.08
C THR A 4 21.64 -16.31 -14.34
N ASP A 5 20.48 -16.60 -14.91
CA ASP A 5 19.34 -15.68 -14.97
C ASP A 5 18.24 -16.27 -14.09
N LEU A 6 18.06 -15.74 -12.88
CA LEU A 6 16.91 -16.02 -12.04
C LEU A 6 16.81 -15.00 -10.89
N GLY A 7 16.09 -13.92 -11.17
CA GLY A 7 15.58 -12.98 -10.18
C GLY A 7 14.87 -11.86 -10.90
N LYS A 8 13.53 -11.90 -10.95
CA LYS A 8 12.70 -10.80 -11.48
C LYS A 8 13.18 -9.50 -10.85
N SER A 9 13.74 -8.60 -11.66
CA SER A 9 14.11 -7.27 -11.20
C SER A 9 12.85 -6.52 -10.79
N VAL A 10 12.61 -6.46 -9.47
CA VAL A 10 11.98 -5.28 -8.90
C VAL A 10 12.94 -4.14 -9.21
N ALA A 11 12.49 -3.14 -9.95
CA ALA A 11 13.28 -1.94 -10.19
C ALA A 11 13.82 -1.45 -8.85
N GLU A 12 15.14 -1.30 -8.75
CA GLU A 12 15.76 -0.76 -7.55
C GLU A 12 15.11 0.59 -7.24
N PRO A 13 14.63 0.81 -6.00
CA PRO A 13 14.06 2.11 -5.66
C PRO A 13 15.15 3.17 -5.84
N VAL A 14 14.85 4.17 -6.68
CA VAL A 14 15.68 5.37 -6.83
C VAL A 14 15.95 5.92 -5.43
N ALA A 15 17.18 6.37 -5.15
CA ALA A 15 17.57 6.84 -3.81
C ALA A 15 16.54 7.83 -3.25
N GLN A 16 16.15 7.66 -1.99
CA GLN A 16 15.06 8.44 -1.35
C GLN A 16 15.30 9.95 -1.37
N ALA A 17 16.56 10.39 -1.50
CA ALA A 17 16.95 11.79 -1.63
C ALA A 17 16.62 12.43 -3.01
N GLU A 18 16.36 11.63 -4.04
CA GLU A 18 16.05 12.10 -5.41
C GLU A 18 14.56 11.96 -5.77
N GLN A 19 13.74 11.36 -4.91
CA GLN A 19 12.30 11.20 -5.15
C GLN A 19 11.55 12.45 -4.66
N LEU A 20 10.73 13.04 -5.53
CA LEU A 20 9.78 14.07 -5.12
C LEU A 20 8.85 13.49 -4.05
N ASP A 21 8.53 14.30 -3.04
CA ASP A 21 7.56 13.91 -2.02
C ASP A 21 6.16 13.77 -2.67
N TYR A 22 5.30 12.95 -2.07
CA TYR A 22 3.98 12.63 -2.63
C TYR A 22 3.05 13.83 -2.76
N HIS A 23 3.16 14.87 -1.91
CA HIS A 23 2.42 16.13 -2.08
C HIS A 23 2.93 16.92 -3.28
N SER A 24 4.25 16.98 -3.48
CA SER A 24 4.84 17.62 -4.66
C SER A 24 4.38 16.96 -5.96
N LEU A 25 4.34 15.62 -6.01
CA LEU A 25 3.83 14.86 -7.15
C LEU A 25 2.34 15.14 -7.41
N ASN A 26 1.51 15.15 -6.36
CA ASN A 26 0.09 15.48 -6.49
C ASN A 26 -0.13 16.93 -6.95
N ALA A 27 0.71 17.86 -6.51
CA ALA A 27 0.63 19.26 -6.94
C ALA A 27 0.91 19.46 -8.43
N MET A 28 1.64 18.55 -9.09
CA MET A 28 1.89 18.60 -10.53
C MET A 28 0.61 18.47 -11.38
N LEU A 29 -0.49 17.96 -10.82
CA LEU A 29 -1.79 17.92 -11.51
C LEU A 29 -2.32 19.32 -11.81
N ASN A 30 -1.91 20.32 -11.03
CA ASN A 30 -2.25 21.72 -11.25
C ASN A 30 -1.34 22.41 -12.29
N LEU A 31 -0.35 21.71 -12.84
CA LEU A 31 0.60 22.21 -13.84
C LEU A 31 0.39 21.50 -15.18
N TYR A 32 0.10 22.28 -16.20
CA TYR A 32 0.01 21.78 -17.58
C TYR A 32 1.39 21.52 -18.16
N ASP A 33 1.51 20.46 -18.97
CA ASP A 33 2.72 20.18 -19.74
C ASP A 33 2.90 21.16 -20.91
N SER A 34 3.99 21.00 -21.68
CA SER A 34 4.27 21.85 -22.85
C SER A 34 3.21 21.78 -23.96
N ASN A 35 2.33 20.79 -23.91
CA ASN A 35 1.23 20.59 -24.85
C ASN A 35 -0.12 21.04 -24.26
N GLY A 36 -0.15 21.58 -23.04
CA GLY A 36 -1.37 22.01 -22.36
C GLY A 36 -2.17 20.86 -21.73
N ASN A 37 -1.59 19.69 -21.48
CA ASN A 37 -2.26 18.55 -20.86
C ASN A 37 -1.99 18.44 -19.36
N ILE A 38 -2.96 17.87 -18.63
CA ILE A 38 -2.81 17.51 -17.22
C ILE A 38 -1.95 16.25 -17.10
N GLN A 39 -1.02 16.26 -16.16
CA GLN A 39 -0.08 15.17 -15.91
C GLN A 39 -0.68 14.07 -15.00
N PHE A 40 -1.75 13.39 -15.43
CA PHE A 40 -2.47 12.40 -14.61
C PHE A 40 -1.59 11.25 -14.06
N ASP A 41 -0.50 10.91 -14.74
CA ASP A 41 0.45 9.89 -14.29
C ASP A 41 1.10 10.26 -12.96
N LYS A 42 1.23 11.56 -12.67
CA LYS A 42 1.79 12.07 -11.42
C LYS A 42 0.91 11.79 -10.21
N ASP A 43 -0.40 11.62 -10.39
CA ASP A 43 -1.30 11.21 -9.30
C ASP A 43 -1.07 9.76 -8.89
N ARG A 44 -0.85 8.89 -9.88
CA ARG A 44 -0.50 7.48 -9.64
C ARG A 44 0.85 7.34 -8.99
N GLU A 45 1.81 8.17 -9.40
CA GLU A 45 3.14 8.25 -8.79
C GLU A 45 3.05 8.75 -7.34
N ALA A 46 2.25 9.81 -7.09
CA ALA A 46 1.99 10.34 -5.75
C ALA A 46 1.38 9.27 -4.82
N ALA A 47 0.37 8.53 -5.29
CA ALA A 47 -0.22 7.43 -4.52
C ALA A 47 0.83 6.38 -4.15
N ASN A 48 1.68 5.95 -5.09
CA ASN A 48 2.74 4.99 -4.80
C ASN A 48 3.75 5.54 -3.78
N GLN A 49 4.19 6.79 -3.97
CA GLN A 49 5.15 7.44 -3.07
C GLN A 49 4.59 7.65 -1.67
N TYR A 50 3.29 7.93 -1.53
CA TYR A 50 2.63 7.99 -0.24
C TYR A 50 2.72 6.66 0.52
N PHE A 51 2.54 5.53 -0.17
CA PHE A 51 2.73 4.22 0.46
C PHE A 51 4.18 3.97 0.87
N LEU A 52 5.15 4.27 0.01
CA LEU A 52 6.57 4.00 0.28
C LEU A 52 7.15 4.90 1.37
N GLN A 53 6.81 6.19 1.37
CA GLN A 53 7.38 7.19 2.25
C GLN A 53 6.62 7.34 3.58
N HIS A 54 5.32 7.01 3.59
CA HIS A 54 4.46 7.22 4.77
C HIS A 54 3.76 5.94 5.22
N VAL A 55 2.83 5.39 4.44
CA VAL A 55 1.93 4.31 4.93
C VAL A 55 2.71 3.09 5.38
N ASN A 56 3.63 2.56 4.57
CA ASN A 56 4.36 1.33 4.88
C ASN A 56 5.30 1.51 6.09
N GLN A 57 5.87 2.70 6.28
CA GLN A 57 6.77 2.98 7.40
C GLN A 57 6.01 3.12 8.73
N ASN A 58 4.73 3.50 8.67
CA ASN A 58 3.88 3.75 9.85
C ASN A 58 2.82 2.65 10.06
N THR A 59 2.79 1.61 9.22
CA THR A 59 1.88 0.48 9.38
C THR A 59 2.46 -0.52 10.36
N VAL A 60 1.72 -0.83 11.42
CA VAL A 60 2.10 -1.89 12.38
C VAL A 60 2.17 -3.23 11.65
N TYR A 61 3.32 -3.89 11.76
CA TYR A 61 3.53 -5.24 11.25
C TYR A 61 3.26 -6.27 12.33
N PHE A 62 2.61 -7.37 11.95
CA PHE A 62 2.36 -8.54 12.80
C PHE A 62 2.93 -9.78 12.10
N HIS A 63 3.38 -10.76 12.87
CA HIS A 63 3.95 -12.00 12.35
C HIS A 63 2.90 -12.86 11.63
N ASP A 64 1.67 -12.87 12.13
CA ASP A 64 0.54 -13.52 11.48
C ASP A 64 -0.79 -12.79 11.76
N LEU A 65 -1.88 -13.31 11.17
CA LEU A 65 -3.19 -12.72 11.30
C LEU A 65 -3.82 -12.93 12.68
N GLU A 66 -3.46 -14.01 13.38
CA GLU A 66 -4.00 -14.30 14.71
C GLU A 66 -3.45 -13.31 15.73
N GLU A 67 -2.15 -13.05 15.68
CA GLU A 67 -1.50 -11.99 16.47
C GLU A 67 -2.13 -10.62 16.18
N LYS A 68 -2.34 -10.29 14.91
CA LYS A 68 -2.98 -9.03 14.50
C LYS A 68 -4.39 -8.89 15.08
N VAL A 69 -5.24 -9.89 14.89
CA VAL A 69 -6.65 -9.82 15.34
C VAL A 69 -6.72 -9.81 16.87
N GLY A 70 -5.92 -10.64 17.53
CA GLY A 70 -5.81 -10.65 19.00
C GLY A 70 -5.40 -9.28 19.54
N TYR A 71 -4.30 -8.71 19.02
CA TYR A 71 -3.86 -7.37 19.41
C TYR A 71 -4.94 -6.31 19.22
N LEU A 72 -5.66 -6.33 18.09
CA LEU A 72 -6.71 -5.35 17.81
C LEU A 72 -7.93 -5.52 18.73
N VAL A 73 -8.28 -6.74 19.14
CA VAL A 73 -9.36 -6.99 20.10
C VAL A 73 -8.94 -6.57 21.51
N ASP A 74 -7.76 -7.00 21.95
CA ASP A 74 -7.26 -6.75 23.30
C ASP A 74 -7.05 -5.25 23.58
N ASN A 75 -6.75 -4.47 22.55
CA ASN A 75 -6.58 -3.01 22.63
C ASN A 75 -7.84 -2.24 22.18
N GLU A 76 -9.00 -2.89 22.15
CA GLU A 76 -10.32 -2.27 21.90
C GLU A 76 -10.46 -1.57 20.53
N TYR A 77 -9.63 -1.94 19.54
CA TYR A 77 -9.79 -1.47 18.16
C TYR A 77 -10.87 -2.26 17.41
N TYR A 78 -10.97 -3.57 17.65
CA TYR A 78 -11.95 -4.47 17.04
C TYR A 78 -12.96 -4.98 18.08
N ASP A 79 -14.24 -5.06 17.67
CA ASP A 79 -15.30 -5.63 18.49
C ASP A 79 -15.29 -7.17 18.39
N LYS A 80 -14.96 -7.82 19.50
CA LYS A 80 -14.96 -9.29 19.62
C LYS A 80 -16.33 -9.89 19.31
N ALA A 81 -17.43 -9.22 19.65
CA ALA A 81 -18.77 -9.75 19.43
C ALA A 81 -19.14 -9.87 17.94
N VAL A 82 -18.46 -9.15 17.05
CA VAL A 82 -18.59 -9.32 15.60
C VAL A 82 -17.84 -10.56 15.12
N LEU A 83 -16.62 -10.76 15.64
CA LEU A 83 -15.74 -11.87 15.26
C LEU A 83 -16.29 -13.22 15.76
N ASP A 84 -16.82 -13.27 16.99
CA ASP A 84 -17.38 -14.48 17.63
C ASP A 84 -18.59 -15.08 16.88
N LYS A 85 -19.10 -14.40 15.85
CA LYS A 85 -20.17 -14.91 14.97
C LYS A 85 -19.67 -15.84 13.87
N TYR A 86 -18.36 -15.99 13.73
CA TYR A 86 -17.73 -16.74 12.66
C TYR A 86 -16.62 -17.63 13.21
N ASP A 87 -16.35 -18.74 12.52
CA ASP A 87 -15.20 -19.58 12.83
C ASP A 87 -13.89 -18.86 12.49
N ASP A 88 -12.86 -19.04 13.31
CA ASP A 88 -11.55 -18.39 13.11
C ASP A 88 -10.92 -18.72 11.75
N GLU A 89 -11.09 -19.96 11.27
CA GLU A 89 -10.61 -20.38 9.95
C GLU A 89 -11.29 -19.59 8.82
N PHE A 90 -12.60 -19.34 8.93
CA PHE A 90 -13.33 -18.53 7.96
C PHE A 90 -12.82 -17.09 7.94
N VAL A 91 -12.61 -16.50 9.11
CA VAL A 91 -12.04 -15.14 9.21
C VAL A 91 -10.65 -15.11 8.55
N LYS A 92 -9.79 -16.08 8.86
CA LYS A 92 -8.45 -16.20 8.26
C LYS A 92 -8.50 -16.29 6.73
N ASP A 93 -9.38 -17.13 6.20
CA ASP A 93 -9.55 -17.30 4.75
C ASP A 93 -10.15 -16.06 4.08
N LEU A 94 -11.06 -15.35 4.75
CA LEU A 94 -11.64 -14.11 4.22
C LEU A 94 -10.58 -13.01 4.08
N PHE A 95 -9.73 -12.82 5.09
CA PHE A 95 -8.60 -11.89 5.00
C PHE A 95 -7.65 -12.29 3.87
N LYS A 96 -7.31 -13.58 3.76
CA LYS A 96 -6.46 -14.08 2.66
C LYS A 96 -7.06 -13.78 1.28
N GLN A 97 -8.37 -13.96 1.12
CA GLN A 97 -9.09 -13.62 -0.12
C GLN A 97 -9.04 -12.13 -0.42
N ALA A 98 -9.20 -11.27 0.60
CA ALA A 98 -9.10 -9.82 0.45
C ALA A 98 -7.69 -9.40 -0.02
N TYR A 99 -6.64 -9.89 0.65
CA TYR A 99 -5.25 -9.59 0.26
C TYR A 99 -4.88 -10.13 -1.12
N ALA A 100 -5.45 -11.27 -1.52
CA ALA A 100 -5.21 -11.87 -2.84
C ALA A 100 -5.65 -10.97 -4.01
N LYS A 101 -6.55 -10.00 -3.78
CA LYS A 101 -6.94 -9.02 -4.81
C LYS A 101 -5.83 -8.05 -5.20
N LYS A 102 -4.74 -7.95 -4.40
CA LYS A 102 -3.62 -7.04 -4.64
C LYS A 102 -4.09 -5.62 -4.98
N PHE A 103 -5.06 -5.13 -4.21
CA PHE A 103 -5.70 -3.84 -4.45
C PHE A 103 -4.66 -2.71 -4.50
N ARG A 104 -4.91 -1.72 -5.36
CA ARG A 104 -4.13 -0.50 -5.50
C ARG A 104 -5.10 0.67 -5.62
N PHE A 105 -4.89 1.70 -4.80
CA PHE A 105 -5.60 2.97 -4.96
C PHE A 105 -5.29 3.56 -6.33
N GLN A 106 -6.32 4.09 -6.99
CA GLN A 106 -6.20 4.64 -8.34
C GLN A 106 -5.67 6.08 -8.34
N THR A 107 -5.79 6.78 -7.22
CA THR A 107 -5.48 8.21 -7.06
C THR A 107 -4.84 8.47 -5.70
N PHE A 108 -4.01 9.50 -5.58
CA PHE A 108 -3.39 9.88 -4.30
C PHE A 108 -4.43 10.25 -3.25
N LEU A 109 -5.41 11.09 -3.59
CA LEU A 109 -6.43 11.53 -2.65
C LEU A 109 -7.31 10.38 -2.13
N GLY A 110 -7.49 9.33 -2.93
CA GLY A 110 -8.20 8.13 -2.48
C GLY A 110 -7.41 7.32 -1.44
N ALA A 111 -6.09 7.49 -1.39
CA ALA A 111 -5.20 6.81 -0.45
C ALA A 111 -4.86 7.62 0.80
N PHE A 112 -4.80 8.96 0.69
CA PHE A 112 -4.45 9.91 1.75
C PHE A 112 -5.56 10.07 2.79
#